data_AF-A0A840XNZ1-F1
#
_entry.id   AF-A0A840XNZ1-F1
#
_cell.length_a   1.000
_cell.length_b   1.000
_cell.length_c   1.000
_cell.angle_alpha   90.00
_cell.angle_beta   90.00
_cell.angle_gamma   90.00
#
_symmetry.space_group_name_H-M   'P 1'
#
loop_
_entity.id
_entity.type
_entity.pdbx_description
1 polymer ?
#
loop_
_entity_poly.entity_id
_entity_poly.type
_entity_poly.pdbx_seq_one_letter_code
_entity_poly.pdbx_strand_id
1 'polypeptide(L)'
;MSEPRIPKGHGAARRPVVASVILAVMLGVLWWSVPGGLAALRAAEWHPEAVLAVLGAHLLFLGAFGWIAWMFWAGRRPGDGG
;
A
#
# COMPACT_ATOMS: atom_id res chain seq x y z
N MET A 1 -34.66 -28.93 -20.52
CA MET A 1 -34.64 -27.60 -19.88
C MET A 1 -33.23 -27.36 -19.40
N SER A 2 -32.52 -26.42 -20.03
CA SER A 2 -31.10 -26.15 -19.73
C SER A 2 -31.04 -25.01 -18.70
N GLU A 3 -30.44 -25.25 -17.54
CA GLU A 3 -30.22 -24.23 -16.53
C GLU A 3 -29.37 -23.06 -17.09
N PRO A 4 -29.74 -21.80 -16.81
CA PRO A 4 -28.92 -20.65 -17.16
C PRO A 4 -27.71 -20.60 -16.22
N ARG A 5 -26.52 -20.87 -16.76
CA ARG A 5 -25.24 -20.68 -16.05
C ARG A 5 -25.00 -19.19 -15.82
N ILE A 6 -25.22 -18.73 -14.59
CA ILE A 6 -24.79 -17.40 -14.15
C ILE A 6 -23.26 -17.34 -14.29
N PRO A 7 -22.70 -16.39 -15.07
CA PRO A 7 -21.25 -16.28 -15.20
C PRO A 7 -20.63 -15.95 -13.85
N LYS A 8 -19.73 -16.83 -13.38
CA LYS A 8 -18.96 -16.61 -12.15
C LYS A 8 -18.11 -15.36 -12.33
N GLY A 9 -18.39 -14.37 -11.49
CA GLY A 9 -17.91 -13.01 -11.62
C GLY A 9 -16.39 -12.88 -11.72
N HIS A 10 -15.98 -11.80 -12.39
CA HIS A 10 -14.61 -11.32 -12.61
C HIS A 10 -13.91 -10.83 -11.31
N GLY A 11 -14.22 -11.45 -10.17
CA GLY A 11 -13.79 -10.99 -8.84
C GLY A 11 -12.32 -11.25 -8.53
N ALA A 12 -11.70 -12.24 -9.17
CA ALA A 12 -10.30 -12.62 -8.94
C ALA A 12 -9.31 -11.61 -9.55
N ALA A 13 -9.56 -11.15 -10.78
CA ALA A 13 -8.68 -10.18 -11.48
C ALA A 13 -8.69 -8.77 -10.85
N ARG A 14 -9.77 -8.39 -10.14
CA ARG A 14 -9.88 -7.05 -9.52
C ARG A 14 -9.01 -6.87 -8.27
N ARG A 15 -8.73 -7.95 -7.53
CA ARG A 15 -7.98 -7.90 -6.26
C ARG A 15 -6.50 -7.50 -6.41
N PRO A 16 -5.71 -8.08 -7.35
CA PRO A 16 -4.32 -7.66 -7.55
C PRO A 16 -4.23 -6.23 -8.08
N VAL A 17 -5.17 -5.81 -8.93
CA VAL A 17 -5.25 -4.41 -9.41
C VAL A 17 -5.45 -3.45 -8.25
N VAL A 18 -6.35 -3.76 -7.30
CA VAL A 18 -6.54 -2.94 -6.08
C VAL A 18 -5.26 -2.87 -5.25
N ALA A 19 -4.57 -3.99 -5.02
CA ALA A 19 -3.30 -3.99 -4.29
C ALA A 19 -2.24 -3.12 -4.98
N SER A 20 -2.10 -3.24 -6.31
CA SER A 20 -1.16 -2.43 -7.11
C SER A 20 -1.51 -0.94 -7.06
N VAL A 21 -2.78 -0.58 -7.12
CA VAL A 21 -3.23 0.82 -7.00
C VAL A 21 -2.91 1.37 -5.61
N ILE A 22 -3.18 0.60 -4.54
CA ILE A 22 -2.84 1.01 -3.17
C ILE A 22 -1.32 1.22 -3.05
N LEU A 23 -0.51 0.30 -3.56
CA LEU A 23 0.95 0.43 -3.55
C LEU A 23 1.43 1.64 -4.35
N ALA A 24 0.88 1.90 -5.53
CA ALA A 24 1.25 3.04 -6.35
C ALA A 24 0.93 4.38 -5.65
N VAL A 25 -0.25 4.49 -5.05
CA VAL A 25 -0.63 5.66 -4.25
C VAL A 25 0.27 5.81 -3.03
N MET A 26 0.55 4.72 -2.32
CA MET A 26 1.42 4.70 -1.14
C MET A 26 2.83 5.22 -1.50
N LEU A 27 3.41 4.72 -2.60
CA LEU A 27 4.72 5.17 -3.08
C LEU A 27 4.70 6.65 -3.51
N GLY A 28 3.63 7.09 -4.18
CA GLY A 28 3.46 8.49 -4.56
C GLY A 28 3.39 9.43 -3.34
N VAL A 29 2.63 9.05 -2.31
CA VAL A 29 2.52 9.80 -1.05
C VAL A 29 3.87 9.84 -0.33
N LEU A 30 4.57 8.70 -0.25
CA LEU A 30 5.88 8.61 0.40
C LEU A 30 6.91 9.49 -0.32
N TRP A 31 6.91 9.46 -1.66
CA TRP A 31 7.77 10.31 -2.46
C TRP A 31 7.50 11.80 -2.21
N TRP A 32 6.22 12.18 -2.17
CA TRP A 32 5.80 13.55 -1.89
C TRP A 32 6.13 14.00 -0.46
N SER A 33 6.17 13.09 0.52
CA SER A 33 6.46 13.43 1.92
C SER A 33 7.94 13.63 2.23
N VAL A 34 8.86 13.09 1.42
CA VAL A 34 10.31 13.16 1.65
C VAL A 34 10.83 14.59 1.82
N PRO A 35 10.48 15.58 0.96
CA PRO A 35 10.93 16.96 1.14
C PRO A 35 10.47 17.57 2.48
N GLY A 36 9.25 17.26 2.92
CA GLY A 36 8.72 17.71 4.21
C GLY A 36 9.47 17.11 5.39
N GLY A 37 9.78 15.81 5.33
CA GLY A 37 10.64 15.15 6.30
C GLY A 37 12.03 15.78 6.38
N LEU A 38 12.67 16.01 5.23
CA LEU A 38 13.98 16.66 5.18
C LEU A 38 13.97 18.09 5.73
N ALA A 39 12.91 18.86 5.46
CA ALA A 39 12.73 20.20 6.01
C ALA A 39 12.59 20.16 7.54
N ALA A 40 11.82 19.21 8.08
CA ALA A 40 11.67 19.02 9.52
C ALA A 40 13.00 18.64 10.19
N LEU A 41 13.79 17.75 9.57
CA LEU A 41 15.12 17.38 10.08
C LEU A 41 16.10 18.56 10.07
N ARG A 42 16.08 19.37 9.00
CA ARG A 42 16.90 20.58 8.93
C ARG A 42 16.51 21.60 10.00
N ALA A 43 15.21 21.81 10.22
CA ALA A 43 14.70 22.72 11.25
C ALA A 43 15.04 22.24 12.67
N ALA A 44 15.13 20.92 12.86
CA ALA A 44 15.54 20.30 14.12
C ALA A 44 17.04 20.04 14.21
N GLU A 45 17.87 20.65 13.35
CA GLU A 45 19.34 20.49 13.35
C GLU A 45 19.81 19.02 13.41
N TRP A 46 19.03 18.11 12.81
CA TRP A 46 19.30 16.67 12.83
C TRP A 46 19.34 16.03 14.24
N HIS A 47 18.61 16.60 15.21
CA HIS A 47 18.42 15.96 16.51
C HIS A 47 17.91 14.50 16.34
N PRO A 48 18.48 13.54 17.08
CA PRO A 48 18.18 12.12 16.90
C PRO A 48 16.69 11.81 17.14
N GLU A 49 16.02 12.52 18.04
CA GLU A 49 14.60 12.40 18.30
C GLU A 49 13.76 12.77 17.07
N ALA A 50 14.16 13.82 16.35
CA ALA A 50 13.49 14.24 15.12
C ALA A 50 13.73 13.22 13.99
N VAL A 51 14.95 12.67 13.90
CA VAL A 51 15.26 11.58 12.96
C VAL A 51 14.37 10.37 13.22
N LEU A 52 14.27 9.93 14.48
CA LEU A 52 13.41 8.82 14.88
C LEU A 52 11.93 9.11 14.63
N ALA A 53 11.46 10.33 14.88
CA ALA A 53 10.08 10.72 14.63
C ALA A 53 9.75 10.68 13.12
N VAL A 54 10.61 11.24 12.27
CA VAL A 54 10.43 11.24 10.81
C VAL A 54 10.47 9.81 10.28
N LEU A 55 11.48 9.02 10.65
CA LEU A 55 11.57 7.62 10.22
C LEU A 55 10.38 6.79 10.73
N GLY A 56 10.00 6.99 12.00
CA GLY A 56 8.85 6.34 12.62
C GLY A 56 7.54 6.63 11.90
N ALA A 57 7.32 7.88 11.49
CA ALA A 57 6.13 8.26 10.70
C ALA A 57 6.08 7.52 9.35
N HIS A 58 7.21 7.41 8.65
CA HIS A 58 7.27 6.66 7.39
C HIS A 58 7.06 5.16 7.59
N LEU A 59 7.62 4.58 8.66
CA LEU A 59 7.45 3.16 9.00
C LEU A 59 6.00 2.84 9.39
N LEU A 60 5.34 3.70 10.18
CA LEU A 60 3.93 3.54 10.52
C LEU A 60 3.05 3.58 9.28
N PHE A 61 3.31 4.51 8.37
CA PHE A 61 2.60 4.61 7.09
C PHE A 61 2.81 3.35 6.24
N LEU A 62 4.06 2.93 6.03
CA LEU A 62 4.38 1.71 5.30
C LEU A 62 3.76 0.46 5.93
N GLY A 63 3.77 0.35 7.25
CA GLY A 63 3.17 -0.76 7.97
C GLY A 63 1.65 -0.83 7.79
N ALA A 64 0.97 0.30 8.01
CA ALA A 64 -0.50 0.35 7.90
C ALA A 64 -0.99 0.10 6.47
N PHE A 65 -0.45 0.83 5.49
CA PHE A 65 -0.89 0.70 4.10
C PHE A 65 -0.34 -0.55 3.41
N GLY A 66 0.87 -0.97 3.76
CA GLY A 66 1.45 -2.23 3.33
C GLY A 66 0.64 -3.43 3.81
N TRP A 67 0.15 -3.41 5.06
CA TRP A 67 -0.76 -4.43 5.58
C TRP A 67 -2.08 -4.48 4.79
N ILE A 68 -2.67 -3.32 4.50
CA ILE A 68 -3.90 -3.26 3.69
C ILE A 68 -3.65 -3.85 2.30
N ALA A 69 -2.60 -3.40 1.60
CA ALA A 69 -2.24 -3.94 0.29
C ALA A 69 -1.99 -5.46 0.35
N TRP A 70 -1.33 -5.93 1.41
CA TRP A 70 -1.11 -7.35 1.66
C TRP A 70 -2.40 -8.12 1.82
N MET A 71 -3.44 -7.61 2.51
CA MET A 71 -4.74 -8.29 2.62
C MET A 71 -5.39 -8.53 1.24
N PHE A 72 -5.27 -7.58 0.31
CA PHE A 72 -5.77 -7.73 -1.06
C PHE A 72 -4.93 -8.71 -1.90
N TRP A 73 -3.65 -8.83 -1.59
CA TRP A 73 -2.71 -9.73 -2.27
C TRP A 73 -2.67 -11.17 -1.72
N ALA A 74 -2.81 -11.34 -0.41
CA ALA A 74 -2.75 -12.62 0.30
C ALA A 74 -4.08 -13.38 0.22
N GLY A 75 -5.20 -12.69 -0.01
CA GLY A 75 -6.50 -13.29 -0.32
C GLY A 75 -6.62 -13.92 -1.73
N ARG A 76 -5.50 -14.10 -2.44
CA ARG A 76 -5.43 -14.85 -3.71
C ARG A 76 -5.59 -16.34 -3.44
N ARG A 77 -6.54 -17.01 -4.09
CA ARG A 77 -6.59 -18.48 -4.05
C ARG A 77 -5.59 -19.02 -5.09
N PRO A 78 -4.89 -20.13 -4.82
CA PRO A 78 -4.09 -20.78 -5.85
C PRO A 78 -5.01 -21.15 -7.03
N GLY A 79 -4.72 -20.61 -8.23
CA GLY A 79 -5.53 -20.85 -9.45
C GLY A 79 -6.10 -19.60 -10.13
N ASP A 80 -5.92 -18.40 -9.57
CA ASP A 80 -6.50 -17.15 -10.10
C ASP A 80 -5.78 -16.55 -11.34
N GLY A 81 -4.83 -17.27 -11.95
CA GLY A 81 -4.24 -16.98 -13.28
C GLY A 81 -3.25 -15.81 -13.32
N GLY A 82 -1.97 -16.13 -13.52
CA GLY A 82 -0.98 -15.23 -14.11
C GLY A 82 -0.85 -15.50 -15.60
#